data_AF-A0A7J4SSQ5-F1
#
_entry.id   AF-A0A7J4SSQ5-F1
#
_cell.length_a   1.000
_cell.length_b   1.000
_cell.length_c   1.000
_cell.angle_alpha   90.00
_cell.angle_beta   90.00
_cell.angle_gamma   90.00
#
_symmetry.space_group_name_H-M   'P 1'
#
loop_
_entity.id
_entity.type
_entity.pdbx_description
1 polymer ?
#
loop_
_entity_poly.entity_id
_entity_poly.type
_entity_poly.pdbx_seq_one_letter_code
_entity_poly.pdbx_strand_id
1 'polypeptide(L)'
;MQDAGRFLEKCAEAREILLSLSNPMVINHYDCDGLASGAIVYDFLMKNGKMPKIMTVKQLKPENISGFASSFKEVVFVDLGANLSAIKEIKTALTIDHHQTEELGYFQANPMLYGVDGGSEISSSGVAYLVCSPESGVWGLES
;
A
#
# COMPACT_ATOMS: atom_id res chain seq x y z
N MET A 1 -9.25 -6.91 -19.29
CA MET A 1 -8.37 -5.86 -19.84
C MET A 1 -8.70 -4.48 -19.28
N GLN A 2 -9.97 -4.03 -19.24
CA GLN A 2 -10.35 -2.73 -18.63
C GLN A 2 -10.02 -2.64 -17.13
N ASP A 3 -10.14 -3.75 -16.43
CA ASP A 3 -9.98 -3.88 -14.98
C ASP A 3 -8.53 -3.70 -14.50
N ALA A 4 -7.57 -4.32 -15.20
CA ALA A 4 -6.14 -4.14 -14.93
C ALA A 4 -5.65 -2.71 -15.21
N GLY A 5 -6.19 -2.04 -16.24
CA GLY A 5 -5.85 -0.64 -16.52
C GLY A 5 -6.25 0.30 -15.38
N ARG A 6 -7.47 0.13 -14.83
CA ARG A 6 -7.93 0.90 -13.66
C ARG A 6 -7.08 0.64 -12.42
N PHE A 7 -6.63 -0.59 -12.21
CA PHE A 7 -5.74 -0.89 -11.10
C PHE A 7 -4.39 -0.17 -11.23
N LEU A 8 -3.81 -0.10 -12.44
CA LEU A 8 -2.56 0.64 -12.67
C LEU A 8 -2.72 2.15 -12.42
N GLU A 9 -3.84 2.75 -12.82
CA GLU A 9 -4.16 4.15 -12.48
C GLU A 9 -4.17 4.37 -10.96
N LYS A 10 -4.69 3.39 -10.21
CA LYS A 10 -4.75 3.44 -8.74
C LYS A 10 -3.39 3.20 -8.09
N CYS A 11 -2.52 2.41 -8.71
CA CYS A 11 -1.11 2.34 -8.32
C CYS A 11 -0.40 3.69 -8.51
N ALA A 12 -0.69 4.41 -9.60
CA ALA A 12 -0.14 5.74 -9.83
C ALA A 12 -0.67 6.78 -8.82
N GLU A 13 -1.97 6.75 -8.50
CA GLU A 13 -2.54 7.58 -7.43
C GLU A 13 -1.89 7.28 -6.06
N ALA A 14 -1.67 6.00 -5.74
CA ALA A 14 -0.97 5.59 -4.52
C ALA A 14 0.48 6.11 -4.48
N ARG A 15 1.15 6.15 -5.62
CA ARG A 15 2.50 6.72 -5.74
C ARG A 15 2.52 8.20 -5.43
N GLU A 16 1.57 8.97 -5.93
CA GLU A 16 1.45 10.40 -5.62
C GLU A 16 1.17 10.63 -4.13
N ILE A 17 0.37 9.75 -3.51
CA ILE A 17 0.18 9.76 -2.05
C ILE A 17 1.53 9.55 -1.36
N LEU A 18 2.31 8.51 -1.72
CA LEU A 18 3.65 8.26 -1.15
C LEU A 18 4.59 9.47 -1.31
N LEU A 19 4.58 10.12 -2.48
CA LEU A 19 5.39 11.30 -2.76
C LEU A 19 4.94 12.54 -1.97
N SER A 20 3.69 12.60 -1.53
CA SER A 20 3.18 13.69 -0.69
C SER A 20 3.56 13.54 0.79
N LEU A 21 3.93 12.33 1.24
CA LEU A 21 4.27 12.07 2.65
C LEU A 21 5.56 12.79 3.05
N SER A 22 5.73 12.98 4.36
CA SER A 22 6.94 13.57 4.95
C SER A 22 7.73 12.54 5.76
N ASN A 23 7.12 12.00 6.81
CA ASN A 23 7.76 11.10 7.79
C ASN A 23 6.87 9.89 8.09
N PRO A 24 6.53 9.06 7.09
CA PRO A 24 5.54 8.02 7.26
C PRO A 24 6.06 6.83 8.09
N MET A 25 5.14 6.18 8.80
CA MET A 25 5.38 4.86 9.37
C MET A 25 4.95 3.78 8.36
N VAL A 26 5.89 2.97 7.90
CA VAL A 26 5.61 1.78 7.08
C VAL A 26 5.38 0.60 8.03
N ILE A 27 4.22 -0.05 7.93
CA ILE A 27 3.88 -1.24 8.72
C ILE A 27 3.69 -2.39 7.74
N ASN A 28 4.52 -3.42 7.85
CA ASN A 28 4.53 -4.54 6.91
C ASN A 28 4.34 -5.90 7.60
N HIS A 29 3.81 -6.87 6.85
CA HIS A 29 3.68 -8.25 7.34
C HIS A 29 5.05 -8.96 7.47
N TYR A 30 5.11 -10.00 8.31
CA TYR A 30 6.38 -10.63 8.73
C TYR A 30 6.93 -11.70 7.79
N ASP A 31 6.15 -12.14 6.80
CA ASP A 31 6.57 -13.18 5.87
C ASP A 31 7.38 -12.60 4.70
N CYS A 32 7.72 -13.46 3.73
CA CYS A 32 8.55 -13.06 2.60
C CYS A 32 7.89 -11.97 1.74
N ASP A 33 6.57 -12.03 1.54
CA ASP A 33 5.86 -11.07 0.70
C ASP A 33 5.79 -9.71 1.40
N GLY A 34 5.45 -9.70 2.69
CA GLY A 34 5.44 -8.52 3.54
C GLY A 34 6.82 -7.87 3.70
N LEU A 35 7.89 -8.65 3.86
CA LEU A 35 9.26 -8.11 3.97
C LEU A 35 9.73 -7.50 2.64
N ALA A 36 9.48 -8.16 1.52
CA ALA A 36 9.87 -7.67 0.20
C ALA A 36 9.10 -6.40 -0.19
N SER A 37 7.78 -6.43 -0.06
CA SER A 37 6.90 -5.28 -0.33
C SER A 37 7.22 -4.09 0.58
N GLY A 38 7.41 -4.32 1.88
CA GLY A 38 7.81 -3.30 2.84
C GLY A 38 9.15 -2.65 2.49
N ALA A 39 10.14 -3.44 2.08
CA ALA A 39 11.45 -2.94 1.65
C ALA A 39 11.36 -2.08 0.37
N ILE A 40 10.55 -2.48 -0.62
CA ILE A 40 10.31 -1.71 -1.85
C ILE A 40 9.74 -0.33 -1.52
N VAL A 41 8.68 -0.28 -0.71
CA VAL A 41 8.03 0.98 -0.31
C VAL A 41 8.99 1.86 0.51
N TYR A 42 9.72 1.26 1.44
CA TYR A 42 10.69 1.98 2.26
C TYR A 42 11.81 2.61 1.41
N ASP A 43 12.41 1.84 0.50
CA ASP A 43 13.46 2.31 -0.40
C ASP A 43 12.96 3.41 -1.33
N PHE A 44 11.74 3.28 -1.88
CA PHE A 44 11.10 4.31 -2.68
C PHE A 44 10.97 5.63 -1.91
N LEU A 45 10.46 5.58 -0.68
CA LEU A 45 10.30 6.76 0.17
C LEU A 45 11.65 7.41 0.48
N MET A 46 12.66 6.62 0.85
CA MET A 46 14.03 7.11 1.10
C MET A 46 14.63 7.81 -0.13
N LYS A 47 14.51 7.19 -1.31
CA LYS A 47 15.01 7.76 -2.58
C LYS A 47 14.34 9.07 -2.97
N ASN A 48 13.10 9.28 -2.53
CA ASN A 48 12.33 10.50 -2.78
C ASN A 48 12.40 11.50 -1.61
N GLY A 49 13.46 11.42 -0.79
CA GLY A 49 13.78 12.42 0.23
C GLY A 49 12.88 12.39 1.46
N LYS A 50 12.19 11.27 1.71
CA LYS A 50 11.33 11.10 2.89
C LYS A 50 12.15 10.52 4.04
N MET A 51 11.63 10.62 5.27
CA MET A 51 12.25 9.97 6.45
C MET A 51 11.32 8.88 7.02
N PRO A 52 11.08 7.78 6.27
CA PRO A 52 10.23 6.70 6.73
C PRO A 52 10.84 5.96 7.93
N LYS A 53 9.97 5.45 8.80
CA LYS A 53 10.28 4.36 9.73
C LYS A 53 9.60 3.10 9.24
N ILE A 54 10.12 1.93 9.60
CA ILE A 54 9.49 0.65 9.26
C ILE A 54 9.29 -0.20 10.51
N MET A 55 8.14 -0.86 10.59
CA MET A 55 7.76 -1.81 11.64
C MET A 55 7.18 -3.06 11.00
N THR A 56 7.80 -4.20 11.25
CA THR A 56 7.29 -5.49 10.81
C THR A 56 6.43 -6.13 11.89
N VAL A 57 5.24 -6.58 11.52
CA VAL A 57 4.27 -7.16 12.45
C VAL A 57 3.74 -8.49 11.94
N LYS A 58 3.42 -9.39 12.87
CA LYS A 58 2.80 -10.68 12.52
C LYS A 58 1.35 -10.51 12.09
N GLN A 59 0.61 -9.62 12.74
CA GLN A 59 -0.79 -9.33 12.46
C GLN A 59 -1.12 -7.91 12.90
N LEU A 60 -2.06 -7.27 12.20
CA LEU A 60 -2.73 -6.08 12.70
C LEU A 60 -4.01 -6.46 13.41
N LYS A 61 -4.19 -5.85 14.58
CA LYS A 61 -5.43 -5.96 15.36
C LYS A 61 -6.06 -4.57 15.46
N PRO A 62 -7.39 -4.46 15.42
CA PRO A 62 -8.08 -3.18 15.60
C PRO A 62 -7.62 -2.42 16.84
N GLU A 63 -7.36 -3.12 17.95
CA GLU A 63 -6.89 -2.49 19.19
C GLU A 63 -5.59 -1.70 19.01
N ASN A 64 -4.68 -2.16 18.14
CA ASN A 64 -3.38 -1.52 17.90
C ASN A 64 -3.50 -0.27 17.02
N ILE A 65 -4.57 -0.16 16.21
CA ILE A 65 -4.75 0.95 15.26
C ILE A 65 -4.87 2.29 15.98
N SER A 66 -5.60 2.34 17.09
CA SER A 66 -5.74 3.55 17.91
C SER A 66 -4.37 4.06 18.43
N GLY A 67 -3.48 3.14 18.80
CA GLY A 67 -2.10 3.45 19.19
C GLY A 67 -1.28 4.02 18.03
N PHE A 68 -1.48 3.51 16.82
CA PHE A 68 -0.84 4.07 15.62
C PHE A 68 -1.40 5.43 15.24
N ALA A 69 -2.72 5.62 15.28
CA ALA A 69 -3.38 6.88 14.96
C ALA A 69 -2.98 8.02 15.92
N SER A 70 -2.72 7.70 17.18
CA SER A 70 -2.21 8.66 18.16
C SER A 70 -0.71 8.96 18.01
N SER A 71 0.07 8.01 17.51
CA SER A 71 1.54 8.12 17.40
C SER A 71 2.02 8.64 16.04
N PHE A 72 1.26 8.40 14.98
CA PHE A 72 1.66 8.63 13.59
C PHE A 72 0.53 9.31 12.81
N LYS A 73 0.89 10.37 12.07
CA LYS A 73 -0.04 11.10 11.20
C LYS A 73 -0.16 10.48 9.81
N GLU A 74 0.91 9.84 9.36
CA GLU A 74 1.08 9.26 8.03
C GLU A 74 1.50 7.80 8.22
N VAL A 75 0.68 6.86 7.74
CA VAL A 75 0.95 5.43 7.88
C VAL A 75 0.72 4.73 6.55
N VAL A 76 1.66 3.88 6.15
CA VAL A 76 1.55 3.02 4.97
C VAL A 76 1.52 1.58 5.44
N PHE A 77 0.39 0.91 5.20
CA PHE A 77 0.22 -0.52 5.48
C PHE A 77 0.58 -1.32 4.24
N VAL A 78 1.43 -2.34 4.40
CA VAL A 78 1.92 -3.15 3.28
C VAL A 78 1.74 -4.63 3.57
N ASP A 79 1.07 -5.36 2.68
CA ASP A 79 0.72 -6.78 2.83
C ASP A 79 -0.16 -7.10 4.04
N LEU A 80 -0.91 -6.11 4.50
CA LEU A 80 -1.87 -6.24 5.59
C LEU A 80 -2.81 -5.05 5.62
N GLY A 81 -3.88 -5.21 6.39
CA GLY A 81 -4.77 -4.12 6.74
C GLY A 81 -5.90 -3.87 5.77
N ALA A 82 -5.96 -4.53 4.60
CA ALA A 82 -7.03 -4.32 3.63
C ALA A 82 -8.45 -4.44 4.21
N ASN A 83 -8.67 -5.33 5.20
CA ASN A 83 -9.98 -5.51 5.84
C ASN A 83 -10.18 -4.72 7.16
N LEU A 84 -9.30 -3.78 7.49
CA LEU A 84 -9.37 -3.06 8.78
C LEU A 84 -9.96 -1.66 8.62
N SER A 85 -11.27 -1.54 8.82
CA SER A 85 -11.98 -0.25 8.77
C SER A 85 -11.50 0.76 9.81
N ALA A 86 -10.87 0.31 10.91
CA ALA A 86 -10.26 1.17 11.92
C ALA A 86 -9.13 2.04 11.36
N ILE A 87 -8.51 1.67 10.23
CA ILE A 87 -7.44 2.46 9.58
C ILE A 87 -7.90 3.89 9.24
N LYS A 88 -9.20 4.12 9.03
CA LYS A 88 -9.77 5.46 8.80
C LYS A 88 -9.55 6.46 9.94
N GLU A 89 -9.18 5.99 11.13
CA GLU A 89 -8.84 6.84 12.27
C GLU A 89 -7.48 7.54 12.09
N ILE A 90 -6.62 7.02 11.21
CA ILE A 90 -5.32 7.60 10.89
C ILE A 90 -5.52 8.74 9.89
N LYS A 91 -4.96 9.91 10.18
CA LYS A 91 -5.12 11.13 9.38
C LYS A 91 -4.80 10.94 7.89
N THR A 92 -3.69 10.26 7.60
CA THR A 92 -3.28 9.90 6.24
C THR A 92 -2.84 8.45 6.24
N ALA A 93 -3.67 7.59 5.65
CA ALA A 93 -3.39 6.17 5.53
C ALA A 93 -3.44 5.71 4.08
N LEU A 94 -2.49 4.88 3.71
CA LEU A 94 -2.43 4.17 2.44
C LEU A 94 -2.22 2.68 2.74
N THR A 95 -3.00 1.83 2.10
CA THR A 95 -2.79 0.38 2.13
C THR A 95 -2.36 -0.11 0.74
N ILE A 96 -1.28 -0.88 0.70
CA ILE A 96 -0.74 -1.58 -0.46
C ILE A 96 -0.84 -3.06 -0.15
N ASP A 97 -1.81 -3.74 -0.74
CA ASP A 97 -2.17 -5.11 -0.36
C ASP A 97 -2.78 -5.85 -1.55
N HIS A 98 -2.89 -7.17 -1.45
CA HIS A 98 -3.47 -8.06 -2.45
C HIS A 98 -4.55 -9.01 -1.90
N HIS A 99 -4.74 -9.03 -0.57
CA HIS A 99 -5.78 -9.82 0.06
C HIS A 99 -7.19 -9.38 -0.36
N GLN A 100 -8.15 -10.32 -0.34
CA GLN A 100 -9.58 -10.03 -0.54
C GLN A 100 -10.02 -8.87 0.36
N THR A 101 -10.72 -7.89 -0.22
CA THR A 101 -11.15 -6.69 0.49
C THR A 101 -12.42 -6.08 -0.11
N GLU A 102 -12.89 -5.02 0.53
CA GLU A 102 -13.95 -4.10 0.08
C GLU A 102 -13.50 -2.64 0.26
N GLU A 103 -14.28 -1.68 -0.24
CA GLU A 103 -13.99 -0.26 -0.04
C GLU A 103 -14.31 0.16 1.41
N LEU A 104 -13.31 0.61 2.16
CA LEU A 104 -13.42 0.90 3.60
C LEU A 104 -13.24 2.38 3.97
N GLY A 105 -13.29 3.30 3.00
CA GLY A 105 -13.21 4.74 3.24
C GLY A 105 -11.81 5.29 3.50
N TYR A 106 -10.77 4.53 3.18
CA TYR A 106 -9.38 4.98 3.09
C TYR A 106 -8.77 4.44 1.78
N PHE A 107 -7.64 5.00 1.33
CA PHE A 107 -7.07 4.65 0.03
C PHE A 107 -6.41 3.27 0.07
N GLN A 108 -6.76 2.40 -0.89
CA GLN A 108 -6.20 1.07 -1.06
C GLN A 108 -5.70 0.90 -2.50
N ALA A 109 -4.40 0.70 -2.67
CA ALA A 109 -3.86 0.07 -3.87
C ALA A 109 -4.01 -1.44 -3.69
N ASN A 110 -5.17 -1.98 -4.07
CA ASN A 110 -5.46 -3.40 -3.97
C ASN A 110 -6.14 -3.92 -5.25
N PRO A 111 -5.56 -4.93 -5.94
CA PRO A 111 -6.07 -5.48 -7.20
C PRO A 111 -7.48 -6.08 -7.07
N MET A 112 -7.85 -6.59 -5.88
CA MET A 112 -9.14 -7.23 -5.63
C MET A 112 -10.32 -6.25 -5.76
N LEU A 113 -10.09 -4.95 -5.58
CA LEU A 113 -11.10 -3.90 -5.81
C LEU A 113 -11.38 -3.65 -7.30
N TYR A 114 -10.51 -4.16 -8.17
CA TYR A 114 -10.55 -3.94 -9.61
C TYR A 114 -10.56 -5.26 -10.37
N GLY A 115 -11.09 -6.34 -9.79
CA GLY A 115 -11.31 -7.60 -10.50
C GLY A 115 -10.05 -8.38 -10.90
N VAL A 116 -8.90 -8.06 -10.33
CA VAL A 116 -7.65 -8.82 -10.50
C VAL A 116 -7.43 -9.70 -9.27
N ASP A 117 -7.23 -11.01 -9.47
CA ASP A 117 -7.10 -11.97 -8.37
C ASP A 117 -5.73 -11.88 -7.68
N GLY A 118 -5.67 -11.20 -6.54
CA GLY A 118 -4.47 -11.11 -5.69
C GLY A 118 -4.02 -12.45 -5.09
N GLY A 119 -4.85 -13.50 -5.07
CA GLY A 119 -4.43 -14.82 -4.62
C GLY A 119 -3.56 -15.58 -5.62
N SER A 120 -3.66 -15.26 -6.91
CA SER A 120 -3.03 -16.05 -7.98
C SER A 120 -2.30 -15.23 -9.04
N GLU A 121 -2.68 -13.96 -9.26
CA GLU A 121 -2.14 -13.12 -10.34
C GLU A 121 -1.03 -12.17 -9.85
N ILE A 122 -1.11 -11.67 -8.61
CA ILE A 122 -0.12 -10.71 -8.10
C ILE A 122 0.03 -10.77 -6.57
N SER A 123 1.27 -10.77 -6.10
CA SER A 123 1.64 -10.67 -4.69
C SER A 123 1.60 -9.22 -4.19
N SER A 124 1.59 -9.01 -2.88
CA SER A 124 1.71 -7.65 -2.32
C SER A 124 3.02 -6.97 -2.73
N SER A 125 4.12 -7.72 -2.85
CA SER A 125 5.39 -7.22 -3.41
C SER A 125 5.27 -6.80 -4.88
N GLY A 126 4.46 -7.50 -5.67
CA GLY A 126 4.12 -7.10 -7.04
C GLY A 126 3.33 -5.79 -7.07
N VAL A 127 2.32 -5.65 -6.21
CA VAL A 127 1.55 -4.39 -6.06
C VAL A 127 2.49 -3.25 -5.65
N ALA A 128 3.34 -3.46 -4.64
CA ALA A 128 4.32 -2.48 -4.17
C ALA A 128 5.28 -2.06 -5.28
N TYR A 129 5.75 -3.02 -6.10
CA TYR A 129 6.58 -2.74 -7.26
C TYR A 129 5.84 -1.86 -8.28
N LEU A 130 4.59 -2.18 -8.62
CA LEU A 130 3.79 -1.37 -9.55
C LEU A 130 3.58 0.05 -9.01
N VAL A 131 3.26 0.21 -7.72
CA VAL A 131 3.13 1.53 -7.08
C VAL A 131 4.44 2.32 -7.14
N CYS A 132 5.58 1.69 -6.86
CA CYS A 132 6.86 2.39 -6.74
C CYS A 132 7.62 2.53 -8.08
N SER A 133 7.20 1.81 -9.12
CA SER A 133 7.83 1.86 -10.43
C SER A 133 7.51 3.18 -11.15
N PRO A 134 8.48 3.78 -11.88
CA PRO A 134 8.21 4.89 -12.79
C PRO A 134 7.17 4.56 -13.85
N GLU A 135 7.09 3.28 -14.22
CA GLU A 135 6.40 2.78 -15.40
C GLU A 135 4.90 2.53 -15.19
N SER A 136 4.37 2.63 -13.97
CA SER A 136 2.93 2.46 -13.72
C SER A 136 2.04 3.48 -14.45
N GLY A 137 2.62 4.58 -14.98
CA GLY A 137 1.97 5.50 -15.93
C GLY A 137 2.30 5.26 -17.42
N VAL A 138 3.09 4.24 -17.73
CA VAL A 138 3.67 3.98 -19.07
C VAL A 138 3.13 2.68 -19.69
N TRP A 139 2.55 1.77 -18.90
CA TRP A 139 1.96 0.50 -19.37
C TRP A 139 0.57 0.64 -20.05
N GLY A 140 0.35 1.67 -20.88
CA GLY A 140 -0.94 1.77 -21.59
C GLY A 140 -1.26 3.00 -22.45
N LEU A 141 -0.30 3.83 -22.90
CA LEU A 141 -0.61 4.96 -23.79
C LEU A 141 0.42 5.15 -24.92
N GLU A 142 0.80 4.07 -25.60
CA GLU A 142 1.25 4.14 -27.00
C GLU A 142 0.70 2.93 -27.77
N SER A 143 -0.54 3.06 -28.24
CA SER A 143 -1.08 2.36 -29.41
C SER A 143 -2.17 3.19 -30.05
#